data_AF-A0AAU5D1J5-F1
#
_entry.id   AF-A0AAU5D1J5-F1
#
_cell.length_a   1.000
_cell.length_b   1.000
_cell.length_c   1.000
_cell.angle_alpha   90.00
_cell.angle_beta   90.00
_cell.angle_gamma   90.00
#
_symmetry.space_group_name_H-M   'P 1'
#
loop_
_entity.id
_entity.type
_entity.pdbx_description
1 polymer ?
#
loop_
_entity_poly.entity_id
_entity_poly.type
_entity_poly.pdbx_seq_one_letter_code
_entity_poly.pdbx_strand_id
1 'polypeptide(L)'
;MSPVVEHSVILGELKELRRSGLVRLRSLGLPELRGIVAELPDGSVEGLIRAAVGRLDQGSLRTAAEYTLGLAPGTRDWPGADRRKRAAEVYGVSVERFRKDHELMVLGEVAEEIGRVARAAARARAARAAGSGPAVAVGAAGSGTAPGTSAGAGTGAWTGAGSGTGTAGRPGTAAGSEPWSATGPGAGAPGGVGSASRGGAVGGAAGGHAPGHRVVTVRAGRREVALTVHAHPVDLLRDVDVVVSPVNTYLALPEPYKSSVSASLRRAAAVRGVTGDVRDDPLHDELRTWAARYDTSGRPVLPGTVASTGSGALAAQGIRRIYHAAIAVPRAGTNDYDVLPDDITRAADRVFGLLADEHDRFDPPLRSVCFPLLGSGRGGLPYATSASALWAAVEAELARGADWEVHLLVRGTEAFGDLLDRLPGIRPDGDPSPPGASG
;
A
#
# COMPACT_ATOMS: atom_id res chain seq x y z
N MET A 1 8.40 27.71 -16.45
CA MET A 1 7.68 27.10 -15.31
C MET A 1 8.66 26.16 -14.62
N SER A 2 9.17 26.51 -13.43
CA SER A 2 9.95 25.53 -12.66
C SER A 2 9.03 24.39 -12.25
N PRO A 3 9.45 23.12 -12.39
CA PRO A 3 8.65 22.00 -11.92
C PRO A 3 8.41 22.17 -10.42
N VAL A 4 7.14 22.25 -10.04
CA VAL A 4 6.77 22.20 -8.62
C VAL A 4 7.08 20.77 -8.21
N VAL A 5 8.05 20.61 -7.31
CA VAL A 5 8.36 19.30 -6.76
C VAL A 5 7.13 18.83 -5.97
N GLU A 6 6.49 17.77 -6.46
CA GLU A 6 5.29 17.18 -5.89
C GLU A 6 5.62 16.46 -4.58
N HIS A 7 4.94 16.85 -3.48
CA HIS A 7 5.15 16.26 -2.16
C HIS A 7 4.89 14.74 -2.14
N SER A 8 3.85 14.30 -2.86
CA SER A 8 3.46 12.89 -3.02
C SER A 8 4.59 12.05 -3.63
N VAL A 9 5.30 12.59 -4.62
CA VAL A 9 6.42 11.92 -5.30
C VAL A 9 7.62 11.78 -4.35
N ILE A 10 8.00 12.85 -3.65
CA ILE A 10 9.07 12.77 -2.62
C ILE A 10 8.71 11.74 -1.55
N LEU A 11 7.46 11.76 -1.07
CA LEU A 11 6.99 10.83 -0.05
C LEU A 11 7.05 9.37 -0.54
N GLY A 12 6.71 9.12 -1.81
CA GLY A 12 6.86 7.82 -2.46
C GLY A 12 8.31 7.33 -2.46
N GLU A 13 9.25 8.20 -2.85
CA GLU A 13 10.69 7.91 -2.86
C GLU A 13 11.27 7.70 -1.44
N LEU A 14 10.77 8.42 -0.44
CA LEU A 14 11.14 8.20 0.96
C LEU A 14 10.61 6.86 1.49
N LYS A 15 9.40 6.44 1.09
CA LYS A 15 8.86 5.10 1.42
C LYS A 15 9.72 4.01 0.78
N GLU A 16 10.14 4.18 -0.48
CA GLU A 16 11.06 3.30 -1.19
C GLU A 16 12.37 3.15 -0.41
N LEU A 17 12.99 4.28 -0.05
CA LEU A 17 14.23 4.29 0.72
C LEU A 17 14.06 3.65 2.09
N ARG A 18 12.99 3.96 2.80
CA ARG A 18 12.70 3.42 4.13
C ARG A 18 12.59 1.89 4.10
N ARG A 19 12.04 1.31 3.03
CA ARG A 19 11.92 -0.14 2.85
C ARG A 19 13.27 -0.79 2.55
N SER A 20 14.02 -0.20 1.62
CA SER A 20 15.27 -0.76 1.09
C SER A 20 16.51 -0.47 1.94
N GLY A 21 16.48 0.60 2.74
CA GLY A 21 17.58 1.08 3.58
C GLY A 21 18.67 1.84 2.81
N LEU A 22 19.50 2.59 3.55
CA LEU A 22 20.57 3.42 2.98
C LEU A 22 21.70 2.61 2.32
N VAL A 23 21.89 1.34 2.70
CA VAL A 23 22.88 0.45 2.07
C VAL A 23 22.60 0.29 0.57
N ARG A 24 21.31 0.27 0.18
CA ARG A 24 20.88 0.07 -1.21
C ARG A 24 20.64 1.39 -1.95
N LEU A 25 20.97 2.54 -1.37
CA LEU A 25 20.65 3.86 -1.92
C LEU A 25 21.10 4.05 -3.39
N ARG A 26 22.23 3.46 -3.78
CA ARG A 26 22.77 3.56 -5.15
C ARG A 26 21.91 2.83 -6.18
N SER A 27 21.25 1.74 -5.81
CA SER A 27 20.43 0.93 -6.72
C SER A 27 18.96 1.36 -6.77
N LEU A 28 18.53 2.32 -5.96
CA LEU A 28 17.13 2.78 -5.94
C LEU A 28 16.85 3.76 -7.07
N GLY A 29 15.67 3.64 -7.69
CA GLY A 29 15.15 4.62 -8.63
C GLY A 29 14.53 5.79 -7.88
N LEU A 30 15.34 6.80 -7.56
CA LEU A 30 14.92 8.01 -6.85
C LEU A 30 15.08 9.24 -7.77
N PRO A 31 14.37 9.30 -8.91
CA PRO A 31 14.56 10.36 -9.91
C PRO A 31 14.33 11.77 -9.35
N GLU A 32 13.34 11.97 -8.50
CA GLU A 32 12.99 13.28 -7.96
C GLU A 32 14.06 13.75 -6.95
N LEU A 33 14.43 12.90 -5.99
CA LEU A 33 15.50 13.22 -5.04
C LEU A 33 16.84 13.44 -5.74
N ARG A 34 17.14 12.69 -6.81
CA ARG A 34 18.35 12.89 -7.62
C ARG A 34 18.29 14.20 -8.41
N GLY A 35 17.14 14.57 -8.95
CA GLY A 35 16.92 15.84 -9.61
C GLY A 35 17.17 17.01 -8.67
N ILE A 36 16.63 16.96 -7.44
CA ILE A 36 16.89 17.97 -6.40
C ILE A 36 18.38 18.04 -6.07
N VAL A 37 19.04 16.90 -5.89
CA VAL A 37 20.47 16.82 -5.56
C VAL A 37 21.34 17.41 -6.66
N ALA A 38 20.99 17.22 -7.94
CA ALA A 38 21.74 17.79 -9.06
C ALA A 38 21.78 19.33 -9.04
N GLU A 39 20.80 19.96 -8.38
CA GLU A 39 20.73 21.42 -8.20
C GLU A 39 21.46 21.91 -6.93
N LEU A 40 22.00 20.99 -6.11
CA LEU A 40 22.74 21.31 -4.88
C LEU A 40 24.25 21.18 -5.08
N PRO A 41 25.07 22.12 -4.59
CA PRO A 41 26.53 22.00 -4.67
C PRO A 41 27.00 20.81 -3.82
N ASP A 42 27.70 19.86 -4.46
CA ASP A 42 28.22 18.62 -3.87
C ASP A 42 27.18 17.76 -3.13
N GLY A 43 25.93 17.84 -3.57
CA GLY A 43 24.81 17.12 -2.97
C GLY A 43 24.93 15.60 -3.15
N SER A 44 24.51 14.86 -2.13
CA SER A 44 24.15 13.45 -2.25
C SER A 44 22.73 13.26 -1.77
N VAL A 45 22.02 12.23 -2.23
CA VAL A 45 20.66 11.93 -1.75
C VAL A 45 20.66 11.73 -0.23
N GLU A 46 21.67 11.02 0.30
CA GLU A 46 21.82 10.88 1.75
C GLU A 46 22.07 12.22 2.45
N GLY A 47 22.91 13.09 1.87
CA GLY A 47 23.18 14.44 2.37
C GLY A 47 21.93 15.33 2.39
N LEU A 48 21.12 15.29 1.33
CA LEU A 48 19.83 15.98 1.23
C LEU A 48 18.89 15.53 2.35
N ILE A 49 18.74 14.23 2.55
CA ILE A 49 17.84 13.69 3.57
C ILE A 49 18.37 14.03 4.97
N ARG A 50 19.69 13.94 5.20
CA ARG A 50 20.30 14.35 6.48
C ARG A 50 20.06 15.85 6.74
N ALA A 51 20.16 16.70 5.72
CA ALA A 51 19.87 18.12 5.85
C ALA A 51 18.38 18.39 6.15
N ALA A 52 17.46 17.65 5.52
CA ALA A 52 16.03 17.76 5.77
C ALA A 52 15.66 17.30 7.19
N VAL A 53 16.16 16.14 7.63
CA VAL A 53 15.96 15.63 8.99
C VAL A 53 16.53 16.59 10.04
N GLY A 54 17.69 17.20 9.77
CA GLY A 54 18.29 18.20 10.67
C GLY A 54 17.46 19.49 10.85
N ARG A 55 16.51 19.77 9.95
CA ARG A 55 15.60 20.93 10.02
C ARG A 55 14.30 20.66 10.77
N LEU A 56 13.94 19.40 10.98
CA LEU A 56 12.79 19.04 11.80
C LEU A 56 12.96 19.58 13.22
N ASP A 57 11.86 19.95 13.87
CA ASP A 57 11.88 20.42 15.26
C ASP A 57 12.63 19.46 16.18
N GLN A 58 13.36 20.00 17.15
CA GLN A 58 14.14 19.20 18.08
C GLN A 58 13.21 18.30 18.92
N GLY A 59 13.61 17.05 19.15
CA GLY A 59 12.87 16.11 19.99
C GLY A 59 12.60 14.76 19.31
N SER A 60 11.53 14.10 19.75
CA SER A 60 11.21 12.72 19.35
C SER A 60 10.97 12.57 17.84
N LEU A 61 10.46 13.60 17.16
CA LEU A 61 10.22 13.58 15.71
C LEU A 61 11.52 13.44 14.90
N ARG A 62 12.51 14.30 15.16
CA ARG A 62 13.82 14.25 14.49
C ARG A 62 14.50 12.91 14.73
N THR A 63 14.60 12.49 15.99
CA THR A 63 15.29 11.24 16.33
C THR A 63 14.54 10.01 15.78
N ALA A 64 13.21 10.01 15.76
CA ALA A 64 12.45 8.94 15.12
C ALA A 64 12.65 8.92 13.59
N ALA A 65 12.78 10.08 12.93
CA ALA A 65 13.12 10.16 11.52
C ALA A 65 14.52 9.58 11.23
N GLU A 66 15.50 9.91 12.07
CA GLU A 66 16.87 9.37 11.98
C GLU A 66 16.88 7.85 12.06
N TYR A 67 16.18 7.26 13.04
CA TYR A 67 16.08 5.81 13.15
C TYR A 67 15.29 5.20 11.99
N THR A 68 14.16 5.80 11.60
CA THR A 68 13.29 5.28 10.51
C THR A 68 14.07 5.14 9.20
N LEU A 69 14.89 6.15 8.88
CA LEU A 69 15.67 6.23 7.65
C LEU A 69 17.08 5.62 7.77
N GLY A 70 17.50 5.19 8.96
CA GLY A 70 18.81 4.58 9.20
C GLY A 70 19.97 5.59 9.22
N LEU A 71 19.67 6.86 9.49
CA LEU A 71 20.64 7.96 9.57
C LEU A 71 21.27 8.07 10.96
N ALA A 72 20.64 7.49 11.99
CA ALA A 72 21.22 7.44 13.32
C ALA A 72 22.54 6.65 13.30
N PRO A 73 23.58 7.06 14.05
CA PRO A 73 24.87 6.39 14.06
C PRO A 73 24.76 4.89 14.30
N GLY A 74 25.41 4.09 13.46
CA GLY A 74 25.41 2.62 13.58
C GLY A 74 24.11 1.92 13.18
N THR A 75 23.13 2.62 12.58
CA THR A 75 21.83 2.04 12.17
C THR A 75 21.66 1.84 10.67
N ARG A 76 22.73 2.12 9.90
CA ARG A 76 22.72 2.13 8.43
C ARG A 76 22.32 0.78 7.83
N ASP A 77 22.84 -0.29 8.41
CA ASP A 77 22.71 -1.69 8.01
C ASP A 77 21.59 -2.42 8.75
N TRP A 78 20.94 -1.77 9.72
CA TRP A 78 19.86 -2.39 10.48
C TRP A 78 18.71 -2.80 9.57
N PRO A 79 18.06 -3.94 9.83
CA PRO A 79 16.79 -4.28 9.19
C PRO A 79 15.73 -3.19 9.40
N GLY A 80 14.84 -3.01 8.41
CA GLY A 80 13.77 -2.00 8.48
C GLY A 80 12.81 -2.20 9.67
N ALA A 81 12.68 -3.43 10.16
CA ALA A 81 11.89 -3.75 11.36
C ALA A 81 12.56 -3.23 12.64
N ASP A 82 13.88 -3.35 12.77
CA ASP A 82 14.62 -2.90 13.95
C ASP A 82 14.70 -1.37 14.01
N ARG A 83 14.92 -0.74 12.85
CA ARG A 83 14.79 0.72 12.68
C ARG A 83 13.42 1.23 13.14
N ARG A 84 12.33 0.56 12.69
CA ARG A 84 10.96 0.90 13.08
C ARG A 84 10.73 0.71 14.58
N LYS A 85 11.21 -0.40 15.14
CA LYS A 85 11.08 -0.70 16.58
C LYS A 85 11.75 0.39 17.41
N ARG A 86 12.97 0.79 17.04
CA ARG A 86 13.70 1.84 17.74
C ARG A 86 13.05 3.22 17.56
N ALA A 87 12.57 3.54 16.36
CA ALA A 87 11.84 4.78 16.12
C ALA A 87 10.55 4.86 16.96
N ALA A 88 9.80 3.76 17.06
CA ALA A 88 8.60 3.66 17.90
C ALA A 88 8.90 3.89 19.39
N GLU A 89 10.01 3.33 19.87
CA GLU A 89 10.49 3.53 21.25
C GLU A 89 10.83 5.00 21.54
N VAL A 90 11.57 5.65 20.64
CA VAL A 90 11.88 7.09 20.75
C VAL A 90 10.63 7.95 20.72
N TYR A 91 9.63 7.54 19.93
CA TYR A 91 8.37 8.26 19.81
C TYR A 91 7.39 7.95 20.96
N GLY A 92 7.69 6.97 21.84
CA GLY A 92 6.85 6.60 22.97
C GLY A 92 5.54 5.89 22.58
N VAL A 93 5.52 5.19 21.44
CA VAL A 93 4.34 4.46 20.95
C VAL A 93 4.66 2.99 20.67
N SER A 94 3.62 2.16 20.56
CA SER A 94 3.81 0.77 20.14
C SER A 94 4.31 0.70 18.70
N VAL A 95 5.08 -0.34 18.36
CA VAL A 95 5.60 -0.55 17.00
C VAL A 95 4.47 -0.58 15.95
N GLU A 96 3.32 -1.15 16.28
CA GLU A 96 2.18 -1.22 15.37
C GLU A 96 1.49 0.15 15.19
N ARG A 97 1.39 0.96 16.25
CA ARG A 97 0.88 2.33 16.16
C ARG A 97 1.85 3.24 15.40
N PHE A 98 3.15 3.01 15.57
CA PHE A 98 4.16 3.69 14.78
C PHE A 98 4.00 3.34 13.30
N ARG A 99 3.92 2.05 12.98
CA ARG A 99 3.76 1.55 11.61
C ARG A 99 2.54 2.11 10.89
N LYS A 100 1.40 2.21 11.58
CA LYS A 100 0.13 2.63 10.98
C LYS A 100 0.02 4.13 10.78
N ASP A 101 0.40 4.90 11.79
CA ASP A 101 0.04 6.32 11.83
C ASP A 101 1.28 7.21 11.83
N HIS A 102 2.29 6.89 12.64
CA HIS A 102 3.40 7.82 12.89
C HIS A 102 4.50 7.71 11.84
N GLU A 103 4.71 6.54 11.26
CA GLU A 103 5.73 6.33 10.23
C GLU A 103 5.41 7.12 8.97
N LEU A 104 4.14 7.16 8.57
CA LEU A 104 3.69 7.98 7.44
C LEU A 104 3.82 9.47 7.76
N MET A 105 3.42 9.89 8.96
CA MET A 105 3.56 11.28 9.41
C MET A 105 5.03 11.72 9.43
N VAL A 106 5.93 10.94 10.03
CA VAL A 106 7.37 11.21 10.08
C VAL A 106 7.96 11.36 8.67
N LEU A 107 7.61 10.44 7.75
CA LEU A 107 8.07 10.54 6.36
C LEU A 107 7.46 11.74 5.63
N GLY A 108 6.22 12.12 5.95
CA GLY A 108 5.54 13.30 5.42
C GLY A 108 6.25 14.59 5.81
N GLU A 109 6.63 14.73 7.08
CA GLU A 109 7.40 15.88 7.59
C GLU A 109 8.77 15.98 6.92
N VAL A 110 9.46 14.85 6.73
CA VAL A 110 10.74 14.82 6.00
C VAL A 110 10.54 15.23 4.53
N ALA A 111 9.46 14.78 3.89
CA ALA A 111 9.16 15.15 2.50
C ALA A 111 8.91 16.66 2.36
N GLU A 112 8.20 17.27 3.31
CA GLU A 112 8.00 18.71 3.34
C GLU A 112 9.32 19.48 3.45
N GLU A 113 10.22 19.06 4.34
CA GLU A 113 11.53 19.68 4.51
C GLU A 113 12.40 19.56 3.27
N ILE A 114 12.36 18.41 2.58
CA ILE A 114 13.03 18.24 1.29
C ILE A 114 12.47 19.24 0.27
N GLY A 115 11.15 19.41 0.20
CA GLY A 115 10.53 20.42 -0.65
C GLY A 115 10.96 21.85 -0.31
N ARG A 116 11.15 22.17 0.98
CA ARG A 116 11.69 23.48 1.43
C ARG A 116 13.14 23.67 0.99
N VAL A 117 13.99 22.62 1.09
CA VAL A 117 15.36 22.64 0.58
C VAL A 117 15.38 22.89 -0.93
N ALA A 118 14.57 22.15 -1.70
CA ALA A 118 14.49 22.28 -3.15
C ALA A 118 14.08 23.69 -3.59
N ARG A 119 13.05 24.28 -2.96
CA ARG A 119 12.63 25.66 -3.25
C ARG A 119 13.71 26.69 -2.91
N ALA A 120 14.45 26.49 -1.83
CA ALA A 120 15.56 27.38 -1.47
C ALA A 120 16.70 27.32 -2.49
N ALA A 121 17.05 26.12 -2.96
CA ALA A 121 18.07 25.91 -4.00
C ALA A 121 17.66 26.59 -5.33
N ALA A 122 16.41 26.39 -5.76
CA ALA A 122 15.87 27.01 -6.97
C ALA A 122 15.91 28.56 -6.90
N ARG A 123 15.58 29.14 -5.74
CA ARG A 123 15.67 30.60 -5.51
C ARG A 123 17.11 31.09 -5.58
N ALA A 124 18.06 30.40 -4.93
CA ALA A 124 19.47 30.77 -4.97
C ALA A 124 20.04 30.72 -6.39
N ARG A 125 19.64 29.73 -7.20
CA ARG A 125 19.99 29.64 -8.62
C ARG A 125 19.40 30.80 -9.43
N ALA A 126 18.12 31.11 -9.26
CA ALA A 126 17.47 32.22 -9.96
C ALA A 126 18.15 33.56 -9.62
N ALA A 127 18.54 33.77 -8.36
CA ALA A 127 19.29 34.95 -7.95
C ALA A 127 20.69 35.03 -8.59
N ARG A 128 21.41 33.91 -8.72
CA ARG A 128 22.71 33.86 -9.43
C ARG A 128 22.57 34.14 -10.93
N ALA A 129 21.51 33.62 -11.56
CA ALA A 129 21.22 33.88 -12.97
C ALA A 129 20.85 35.34 -13.22
N ALA A 130 20.05 35.96 -12.32
CA ALA A 130 19.70 37.37 -12.39
C ALA A 130 20.86 38.32 -12.05
N GLY A 131 21.79 37.88 -11.18
CA GLY A 131 23.02 38.62 -10.86
C GLY A 131 24.13 38.49 -11.91
N SER A 132 23.93 37.70 -12.97
CA SER A 132 24.88 37.50 -14.07
C SER A 132 24.43 38.26 -15.33
N GLY A 133 24.33 39.60 -15.25
CA GLY A 133 24.27 40.49 -16.42
C GLY A 133 25.69 40.85 -16.92
N PRO A 134 25.85 41.34 -18.16
CA PRO A 134 27.16 41.35 -18.84
C PRO A 134 28.17 42.20 -18.09
N ALA A 135 29.34 41.61 -17.84
CA ALA A 135 30.52 42.32 -17.37
C ALA A 135 30.84 43.46 -18.33
N VAL A 136 30.50 44.69 -17.94
CA VAL A 136 31.11 45.88 -18.52
C VAL A 136 32.59 45.82 -18.15
N ALA A 137 33.42 45.64 -19.16
CA ALA A 137 34.85 45.79 -19.05
C ALA A 137 35.15 47.22 -18.55
N VAL A 138 35.66 47.33 -17.32
CA VAL A 138 36.41 48.51 -16.90
C VAL A 138 37.80 48.01 -16.53
N GLY A 139 38.76 48.46 -17.33
CA GLY A 139 40.16 48.11 -17.27
C GLY A 139 40.84 48.55 -15.98
N ALA A 140 41.93 47.85 -15.73
CA ALA A 140 42.89 48.00 -14.66
C ALA A 140 43.43 49.43 -14.46
N ALA A 141 43.76 49.76 -13.20
CA ALA A 141 45.10 50.24 -12.83
C ALA A 141 45.29 50.36 -11.30
N GLY A 142 46.36 49.71 -10.81
CA GLY A 142 47.23 50.22 -9.74
C GLY A 142 46.95 49.67 -8.32
N SER A 143 47.69 48.66 -7.85
CA SER A 143 49.01 48.75 -7.19
C SER A 143 48.96 49.26 -5.74
N GLY A 144 49.37 48.44 -4.77
CA GLY A 144 49.69 48.92 -3.43
C GLY A 144 49.68 47.88 -2.32
N THR A 145 50.78 47.11 -2.21
CA THR A 145 51.53 46.83 -0.97
C THR A 145 50.82 46.18 0.25
N ALA A 146 51.27 44.96 0.59
CA ALA A 146 51.26 44.36 1.93
C ALA A 146 52.22 45.15 2.89
N PRO A 147 52.46 44.81 4.19
CA PRO A 147 52.18 43.55 4.89
C PRO A 147 51.69 43.71 6.36
N GLY A 148 51.41 42.59 7.03
CA GLY A 148 51.16 42.59 8.48
C GLY A 148 50.77 41.23 9.06
N THR A 149 51.77 40.53 9.61
CA THR A 149 51.76 39.29 10.39
C THR A 149 51.01 39.34 11.72
N SER A 150 50.41 38.22 12.14
CA SER A 150 50.46 37.56 13.50
C SER A 150 49.24 36.62 13.64
N ALA A 151 49.41 35.30 13.83
CA ALA A 151 49.84 34.54 15.02
C ALA A 151 48.75 34.40 16.12
N GLY A 152 48.48 33.14 16.50
CA GLY A 152 47.60 32.74 17.62
C GLY A 152 46.70 31.56 17.21
N ALA A 153 47.12 30.29 17.25
CA ALA A 153 47.34 29.44 18.43
C ALA A 153 46.14 29.39 19.38
N GLY A 154 45.50 28.22 19.49
CA GLY A 154 44.35 27.99 20.37
C GLY A 154 43.86 26.54 20.33
N THR A 155 44.70 25.63 20.81
CA THR A 155 44.37 24.24 21.18
C THR A 155 43.32 24.18 22.28
N GLY A 156 42.42 23.19 22.24
CA GLY A 156 41.49 22.90 23.32
C GLY A 156 40.80 21.55 23.16
N ALA A 157 41.55 20.47 23.37
CA ALA A 157 41.01 19.15 23.60
C ALA A 157 40.40 19.08 25.01
N TRP A 158 39.18 18.53 25.13
CA TRP A 158 38.67 18.03 26.41
C TRP A 158 38.08 16.64 26.22
N THR A 159 38.77 15.69 26.82
CA THR A 159 38.40 14.29 27.01
C THR A 159 37.51 14.18 28.25
N GLY A 160 36.54 13.27 28.22
CA GLY A 160 35.67 13.00 29.35
C GLY A 160 34.90 11.70 29.16
N ALA A 161 35.55 10.60 29.50
CA ALA A 161 34.97 9.27 29.63
C ALA A 161 33.99 9.21 30.83
N GLY A 162 32.94 8.41 30.69
CA GLY A 162 31.96 8.15 31.75
C GLY A 162 31.22 6.85 31.49
N SER A 163 31.89 5.74 31.81
CA SER A 163 31.36 4.38 31.92
C SER A 163 30.30 4.28 33.03
N GLY A 164 29.18 3.59 32.74
CA GLY A 164 28.16 3.24 33.73
C GLY A 164 27.42 1.97 33.33
N THR A 165 27.97 0.84 33.75
CA THR A 165 27.33 -0.49 33.76
C THR A 165 26.19 -0.53 34.78
N GLY A 166 25.03 -1.09 34.40
CA GLY A 166 23.90 -1.29 35.30
C GLY A 166 23.01 -2.46 34.86
N THR A 167 23.14 -3.55 35.60
CA THR A 167 22.53 -4.88 35.47
C THR A 167 21.02 -4.94 35.71
N ALA A 168 20.39 -5.88 34.98
CA ALA A 168 19.36 -6.87 35.36
C ALA A 168 18.20 -6.49 36.31
N GLY A 169 16.98 -6.76 35.84
CA GLY A 169 15.79 -6.94 36.69
C GLY A 169 14.55 -7.39 35.90
N ARG A 170 14.31 -8.70 35.81
CA ARG A 170 12.96 -9.31 35.65
C ARG A 170 12.40 -9.58 37.05
N PRO A 171 11.07 -9.55 37.27
CA PRO A 171 10.23 -10.76 37.19
C PRO A 171 8.86 -10.49 36.50
N GLY A 172 8.16 -11.46 35.90
CA GLY A 172 7.29 -12.48 36.51
C GLY A 172 5.81 -12.13 36.22
N THR A 173 5.15 -12.73 35.22
CA THR A 173 4.14 -13.83 35.29
C THR A 173 2.92 -13.60 36.19
N ALA A 174 1.72 -13.56 35.59
CA ALA A 174 0.43 -14.19 35.96
C ALA A 174 -0.71 -13.40 35.27
N ALA A 175 -1.50 -13.96 34.35
CA ALA A 175 -2.59 -14.93 34.53
C ALA A 175 -3.75 -14.37 35.39
N GLY A 176 -4.92 -14.22 34.78
CA GLY A 176 -6.13 -13.71 35.44
C GLY A 176 -7.29 -13.53 34.46
N SER A 177 -7.78 -14.64 33.92
CA SER A 177 -9.05 -14.77 33.21
C SER A 177 -10.18 -14.93 34.22
N GLU A 178 -11.28 -14.18 34.10
CA GLU A 178 -12.61 -14.64 34.49
C GLU A 178 -13.72 -14.01 33.62
N PRO A 179 -14.85 -14.72 33.40
CA PRO A 179 -15.86 -14.42 32.39
C PRO A 179 -17.12 -13.77 32.98
N TRP A 180 -17.82 -12.97 32.19
CA TRP A 180 -19.20 -12.58 32.50
C TRP A 180 -20.19 -13.42 31.68
N SER A 181 -20.97 -14.22 32.41
CA SER A 181 -22.20 -14.87 31.96
C SER A 181 -23.39 -14.11 32.54
N ALA A 182 -24.37 -13.78 31.70
CA ALA A 182 -25.74 -13.50 32.14
C ALA A 182 -26.74 -13.74 30.99
N THR A 183 -27.48 -14.84 31.12
CA THR A 183 -28.79 -15.17 30.54
C THR A 183 -29.83 -14.07 30.84
N GLY A 184 -30.52 -13.45 29.86
CA GLY A 184 -31.82 -13.84 29.24
C GLY A 184 -32.96 -12.90 29.73
N PRO A 185 -34.22 -12.93 29.23
CA PRO A 185 -34.79 -13.15 27.88
C PRO A 185 -35.85 -12.07 27.46
N GLY A 186 -36.43 -12.19 26.25
CA GLY A 186 -37.75 -11.60 25.85
C GLY A 186 -37.68 -10.68 24.61
N ALA A 187 -37.98 -11.15 23.39
CA ALA A 187 -39.29 -11.38 22.77
C ALA A 187 -40.11 -10.10 22.50
N GLY A 188 -40.29 -9.74 21.22
CA GLY A 188 -41.24 -8.72 20.77
C GLY A 188 -40.98 -8.18 19.36
N ALA A 189 -41.44 -8.90 18.33
CA ALA A 189 -41.84 -8.32 17.04
C ALA A 189 -43.39 -8.21 17.05
N PRO A 190 -44.07 -7.38 16.23
CA PRO A 190 -44.10 -7.59 14.77
C PRO A 190 -44.37 -6.37 13.86
N GLY A 191 -44.24 -6.60 12.53
CA GLY A 191 -44.98 -5.92 11.44
C GLY A 191 -44.41 -4.58 10.97
N GLY A 192 -44.31 -4.23 9.68
CA GLY A 192 -44.93 -4.74 8.46
C GLY A 192 -45.45 -3.54 7.64
N VAL A 193 -45.27 -3.59 6.31
CA VAL A 193 -45.81 -2.72 5.21
C VAL A 193 -45.39 -1.23 5.24
N GLY A 194 -45.11 -0.51 4.14
CA GLY A 194 -45.27 -0.67 2.69
C GLY A 194 -45.32 0.74 2.05
N SER A 195 -45.15 0.84 0.71
CA SER A 195 -45.37 2.03 -0.15
C SER A 195 -44.27 3.12 -0.18
N ALA A 196 -43.49 3.31 -1.24
CA ALA A 196 -43.78 3.70 -2.64
C ALA A 196 -44.06 5.21 -2.89
N SER A 197 -42.99 5.87 -3.37
CA SER A 197 -42.94 6.80 -4.51
C SER A 197 -43.33 8.29 -4.39
N ARG A 198 -42.48 9.08 -5.07
CA ARG A 198 -42.62 10.40 -5.72
C ARG A 198 -42.36 11.66 -4.89
N GLY A 199 -41.36 12.42 -5.36
CA GLY A 199 -41.34 13.87 -5.23
C GLY A 199 -39.97 14.51 -5.42
N GLY A 200 -39.80 15.26 -6.52
CA GLY A 200 -39.02 16.50 -6.49
C GLY A 200 -37.59 16.42 -7.02
N ALA A 201 -37.43 16.66 -8.32
CA ALA A 201 -36.20 17.19 -8.87
C ALA A 201 -35.91 18.57 -8.25
N VAL A 202 -34.77 18.70 -7.57
CA VAL A 202 -34.18 19.99 -7.22
C VAL A 202 -32.75 19.96 -7.76
N GLY A 203 -32.51 20.83 -8.74
CA GLY A 203 -31.18 21.09 -9.28
C GLY A 203 -30.27 21.62 -8.18
N GLY A 204 -29.25 20.83 -7.85
CA GLY A 204 -28.08 21.26 -7.10
C GLY A 204 -26.86 20.78 -7.87
N ALA A 205 -25.96 21.70 -8.21
CA ALA A 205 -24.68 21.40 -8.83
C ALA A 205 -23.89 20.45 -7.92
N ALA A 206 -24.01 19.15 -8.17
CA ALA A 206 -23.22 18.12 -7.53
C ALA A 206 -21.83 18.13 -8.17
N GLY A 207 -20.80 18.44 -7.39
CA GLY A 207 -19.47 17.92 -7.65
C GLY A 207 -19.60 16.40 -7.74
N GLY A 208 -19.59 15.88 -8.97
CA GLY A 208 -19.83 14.48 -9.26
C GLY A 208 -18.79 13.64 -8.53
N HIS A 209 -19.21 12.93 -7.49
CA HIS A 209 -18.43 11.81 -7.00
C HIS A 209 -18.37 10.83 -8.16
N ALA A 210 -17.18 10.66 -8.74
CA ALA A 210 -16.96 9.65 -9.76
C ALA A 210 -17.51 8.30 -9.24
N PRO A 211 -18.21 7.52 -10.08
CA PRO A 211 -18.77 6.25 -9.64
C PRO A 211 -17.67 5.41 -8.97
N GLY A 212 -18.00 4.75 -7.87
CA GLY A 212 -17.06 3.94 -7.09
C GLY A 212 -16.49 2.73 -7.86
N HIS A 213 -16.92 2.54 -9.11
CA HIS A 213 -16.33 1.64 -10.08
C HIS A 213 -16.32 2.29 -11.47
N ARG A 214 -15.48 1.80 -12.37
CA ARG A 214 -15.35 2.26 -13.75
C ARG A 214 -15.09 1.08 -14.67
N VAL A 215 -15.73 1.09 -15.84
CA VAL A 215 -15.40 0.16 -16.92
C VAL A 215 -14.25 0.75 -17.73
N VAL A 216 -13.24 -0.08 -18.03
CA VAL A 216 -12.09 0.31 -18.84
C VAL A 216 -11.87 -0.71 -19.93
N THR A 217 -11.63 -0.21 -21.15
CA THR A 217 -11.28 -1.07 -22.27
C THR A 217 -9.77 -1.23 -22.31
N VAL A 218 -9.31 -2.48 -22.31
CA VAL A 218 -7.90 -2.84 -22.36
C VAL A 218 -7.64 -3.80 -23.51
N ARG A 219 -6.38 -3.89 -23.93
CA ARG A 219 -5.99 -4.81 -24.99
C ARG A 219 -5.45 -6.11 -24.39
N ALA A 220 -6.09 -7.23 -24.71
CA ALA A 220 -5.59 -8.57 -24.39
C ALA A 220 -5.16 -9.28 -25.68
N GLY A 221 -3.85 -9.25 -25.96
CA GLY A 221 -3.31 -9.70 -27.26
C GLY A 221 -3.86 -8.89 -28.45
N ARG A 222 -4.74 -9.52 -29.24
CA ARG A 222 -5.40 -8.88 -30.41
C ARG A 222 -6.85 -8.45 -30.15
N ARG A 223 -7.38 -8.70 -28.95
CA ARG A 223 -8.77 -8.38 -28.57
C ARG A 223 -8.79 -7.12 -27.71
N GLU A 224 -9.83 -6.32 -27.87
CA GLU A 224 -10.23 -5.32 -26.88
C GLU A 224 -11.24 -5.97 -25.95
N VAL A 225 -11.02 -5.85 -24.64
CA VAL A 225 -11.85 -6.46 -23.60
C VAL A 225 -12.16 -5.41 -22.54
N ALA A 226 -13.38 -5.44 -22.01
CA ALA A 226 -13.80 -4.56 -20.93
C ALA A 226 -13.45 -5.18 -19.57
N LEU A 227 -12.86 -4.39 -18.68
CA LEU A 227 -12.66 -4.72 -17.27
C LEU A 227 -13.44 -3.76 -16.41
N THR A 228 -13.99 -4.23 -15.29
CA THR A 228 -14.59 -3.35 -14.28
C THR A 228 -13.61 -3.14 -13.13
N VAL A 229 -13.23 -1.90 -12.86
CA VAL A 229 -12.34 -1.56 -11.75
C VAL A 229 -13.14 -0.90 -10.64
N HIS A 230 -13.08 -1.45 -9.43
CA HIS A 230 -13.78 -0.99 -8.23
C HIS A 230 -12.82 -0.29 -7.27
N ALA A 231 -13.19 0.90 -6.80
CA ALA A 231 -12.43 1.75 -5.88
C ALA A 231 -13.12 1.90 -4.51
N HIS A 232 -13.62 0.81 -3.97
CA HIS A 232 -14.35 0.79 -2.69
C HIS A 232 -13.96 -0.42 -1.83
N PRO A 233 -14.36 -0.48 -0.55
CA PRO A 233 -14.19 -1.67 0.27
C PRO A 233 -14.87 -2.91 -0.37
N VAL A 234 -14.28 -4.09 -0.14
CA VAL A 234 -14.76 -5.36 -0.71
C VAL A 234 -16.17 -5.74 -0.25
N ASP A 235 -16.54 -5.28 0.94
CA ASP A 235 -17.84 -5.46 1.57
C ASP A 235 -19.00 -4.73 0.86
N LEU A 236 -18.68 -3.82 -0.07
CA LEU A 236 -19.66 -3.14 -0.93
C LEU A 236 -19.76 -3.76 -2.33
N LEU A 237 -18.96 -4.79 -2.64
CA LEU A 237 -19.00 -5.45 -3.94
C LEU A 237 -20.33 -6.18 -4.12
N ARG A 238 -20.93 -6.08 -5.30
CA ARG A 238 -22.19 -6.72 -5.65
C ARG A 238 -22.13 -7.28 -7.06
N ASP A 239 -22.97 -8.27 -7.30
CA ASP A 239 -23.27 -8.80 -8.63
C ASP A 239 -22.01 -9.33 -9.36
N VAL A 240 -21.08 -9.90 -8.59
CA VAL A 240 -19.92 -10.66 -9.09
C VAL A 240 -19.99 -12.07 -8.55
N ASP A 241 -19.88 -13.07 -9.42
CA ASP A 241 -20.10 -14.46 -9.05
C ASP A 241 -19.02 -15.01 -8.12
N VAL A 242 -17.76 -14.67 -8.40
CA VAL A 242 -16.61 -15.17 -7.65
C VAL A 242 -15.75 -14.02 -7.14
N VAL A 243 -15.38 -14.04 -5.87
CA VAL A 243 -14.42 -13.09 -5.30
C VAL A 243 -13.17 -13.81 -4.79
N VAL A 244 -12.01 -13.32 -5.20
CA VAL A 244 -10.73 -13.88 -4.78
C VAL A 244 -10.31 -13.30 -3.44
N SER A 245 -10.09 -14.17 -2.46
CA SER A 245 -9.65 -13.82 -1.10
C SER A 245 -8.15 -14.13 -0.94
N PRO A 246 -7.28 -13.11 -0.77
CA PRO A 246 -5.86 -13.37 -0.49
C PRO A 246 -5.67 -13.89 0.94
N VAL A 247 -5.11 -15.10 1.06
CA VAL A 247 -4.83 -15.77 2.32
C VAL A 247 -3.38 -16.24 2.40
N ASN A 248 -2.96 -16.62 3.59
CA ASN A 248 -1.62 -17.19 3.78
C ASN A 248 -1.55 -18.65 3.29
N THR A 249 -0.33 -19.17 3.19
CA THR A 249 -0.10 -20.56 2.77
C THR A 249 -0.65 -21.61 3.72
N TYR A 250 -1.07 -21.26 4.94
CA TYR A 250 -1.78 -22.19 5.83
C TYR A 250 -3.30 -22.15 5.64
N LEU A 251 -3.79 -21.36 4.67
CA LEU A 251 -5.21 -21.08 4.46
C LEU A 251 -5.91 -20.57 5.74
N ALA A 252 -5.14 -19.99 6.66
CA ALA A 252 -5.67 -19.48 7.91
C ALA A 252 -6.27 -18.09 7.68
N LEU A 253 -7.59 -17.96 7.89
CA LEU A 253 -8.26 -16.67 7.77
C LEU A 253 -7.85 -15.73 8.91
N PRO A 254 -7.60 -14.44 8.61
CA PRO A 254 -7.36 -13.45 9.64
C PRO A 254 -8.60 -13.27 10.54
N GLU A 255 -8.37 -12.75 11.74
CA GLU A 255 -9.43 -12.35 12.65
C GLU A 255 -10.30 -11.28 11.99
N PRO A 256 -11.64 -11.35 12.15
CA PRO A 256 -12.55 -10.48 11.42
C PRO A 256 -12.26 -8.99 11.59
N TYR A 257 -11.82 -8.52 12.76
CA TYR A 257 -11.54 -7.10 13.03
C TYR A 257 -10.30 -6.55 12.34
N LYS A 258 -9.50 -7.38 11.64
CA LYS A 258 -8.35 -6.90 10.86
C LYS A 258 -8.83 -6.14 9.60
N SER A 259 -7.94 -5.31 9.07
CA SER A 259 -8.19 -4.44 7.91
C SER A 259 -7.72 -5.04 6.58
N SER A 260 -7.51 -6.37 6.48
CA SER A 260 -7.20 -7.02 5.20
C SER A 260 -8.46 -7.32 4.39
N VAL A 261 -8.31 -7.52 3.08
CA VAL A 261 -9.42 -7.93 2.20
C VAL A 261 -10.06 -9.23 2.70
N SER A 262 -9.25 -10.24 3.03
CA SER A 262 -9.73 -11.51 3.58
C SER A 262 -10.45 -11.38 4.93
N ALA A 263 -10.05 -10.42 5.79
CA ALA A 263 -10.76 -10.15 7.04
C ALA A 263 -12.12 -9.48 6.78
N SER A 264 -12.19 -8.54 5.83
CA SER A 264 -13.46 -7.94 5.40
C SER A 264 -14.39 -8.96 4.76
N LEU A 265 -13.88 -9.81 3.86
CA LEU A 265 -14.66 -10.89 3.25
C LEU A 265 -15.21 -11.85 4.31
N ARG A 266 -14.37 -12.31 5.25
CA ARG A 266 -14.82 -13.15 6.37
C ARG A 266 -15.91 -12.49 7.19
N ARG A 267 -15.73 -11.21 7.56
CA ARG A 267 -16.71 -10.45 8.34
C ARG A 267 -18.04 -10.26 7.61
N ALA A 268 -17.99 -10.06 6.29
CA ALA A 268 -19.16 -9.81 5.46
C ALA A 268 -19.90 -11.12 5.07
N ALA A 269 -19.17 -12.22 4.95
CA ALA A 269 -19.74 -13.55 4.70
C ALA A 269 -20.30 -14.23 5.96
N ALA A 270 -19.94 -13.75 7.14
CA ALA A 270 -20.46 -14.26 8.41
C ALA A 270 -21.99 -14.11 8.48
N VAL A 271 -22.68 -15.17 8.88
CA VAL A 271 -24.13 -15.16 9.11
C VAL A 271 -24.38 -14.52 10.45
N ARG A 272 -25.19 -13.46 10.47
CA ARG A 272 -25.48 -12.69 11.68
C ARG A 272 -26.91 -12.93 12.17
N GLY A 273 -27.06 -12.94 13.48
CA GLY A 273 -28.36 -12.87 14.12
C GLY A 273 -28.95 -11.46 14.07
N VAL A 274 -30.21 -11.36 14.51
CA VAL A 274 -30.96 -10.10 14.52
C VAL A 274 -30.35 -9.02 15.41
N THR A 275 -29.54 -9.40 16.41
CA THR A 275 -28.83 -8.49 17.31
C THR A 275 -27.42 -8.16 16.79
N GLY A 276 -27.02 -8.68 15.63
CA GLY A 276 -25.72 -8.45 15.00
C GLY A 276 -24.61 -9.41 15.45
N ASP A 277 -24.91 -10.34 16.37
CA ASP A 277 -24.04 -11.43 16.78
C ASP A 277 -23.68 -12.33 15.59
N VAL A 278 -22.44 -12.83 15.55
CA VAL A 278 -22.03 -13.80 14.52
C VAL A 278 -22.55 -15.17 14.95
N ARG A 279 -23.46 -15.75 14.17
CA ARG A 279 -24.00 -17.09 14.39
C ARG A 279 -23.11 -18.14 13.75
N ASP A 280 -22.77 -17.92 12.48
CA ASP A 280 -21.96 -18.86 11.69
C ASP A 280 -20.85 -18.11 10.94
N ASP A 281 -19.71 -18.78 10.81
CA ASP A 281 -18.55 -18.33 10.01
C ASP A 281 -18.28 -19.33 8.89
N PRO A 282 -19.13 -19.36 7.84
CA PRO A 282 -19.10 -20.40 6.83
C PRO A 282 -17.78 -20.44 6.06
N LEU A 283 -17.14 -19.28 5.80
CA LEU A 283 -15.85 -19.27 5.12
C LEU A 283 -14.78 -20.00 5.92
N HIS A 284 -14.77 -19.81 7.25
CA HIS A 284 -13.78 -20.42 8.12
C HIS A 284 -13.99 -21.93 8.25
N ASP A 285 -15.24 -22.36 8.43
CA ASP A 285 -15.57 -23.77 8.62
C ASP A 285 -15.46 -24.58 7.31
N GLU A 286 -15.88 -24.01 6.18
CA GLU A 286 -15.70 -24.64 4.87
C GLU A 286 -14.23 -24.70 4.46
N LEU A 287 -13.43 -23.67 4.74
CA LEU A 287 -12.01 -23.69 4.43
C LEU A 287 -11.23 -24.70 5.29
N ARG A 288 -11.64 -24.90 6.55
CA ARG A 288 -11.14 -26.01 7.37
C ARG A 288 -11.56 -27.38 6.81
N THR A 289 -12.79 -27.50 6.34
CA THR A 289 -13.29 -28.73 5.71
C THR A 289 -12.51 -29.04 4.44
N TRP A 290 -12.26 -28.01 3.62
CA TRP A 290 -11.38 -28.10 2.46
C TRP A 290 -9.98 -28.56 2.88
N ALA A 291 -9.37 -27.92 3.88
CA ALA A 291 -8.03 -28.29 4.34
C ALA A 291 -7.96 -29.74 4.82
N ALA A 292 -8.96 -30.21 5.55
CA ALA A 292 -9.05 -31.60 5.98
C ALA A 292 -9.18 -32.57 4.79
N ARG A 293 -10.01 -32.23 3.79
CA ARG A 293 -10.22 -33.05 2.58
C ARG A 293 -8.94 -33.27 1.78
N TYR A 294 -8.06 -32.26 1.74
CA TYR A 294 -6.79 -32.31 1.01
C TYR A 294 -5.59 -32.61 1.92
N ASP A 295 -5.82 -33.02 3.17
CA ASP A 295 -4.79 -33.30 4.17
C ASP A 295 -3.85 -32.09 4.44
N THR A 296 -4.30 -30.86 4.25
CA THR A 296 -3.47 -29.65 4.45
C THR A 296 -3.71 -28.98 5.80
N SER A 297 -4.53 -29.58 6.67
CA SER A 297 -4.80 -29.09 8.02
C SER A 297 -3.52 -28.86 8.82
N GLY A 298 -3.23 -27.58 9.13
CA GLY A 298 -2.05 -27.17 9.90
C GLY A 298 -0.74 -27.22 9.11
N ARG A 299 -0.77 -27.53 7.81
CA ARG A 299 0.41 -27.58 6.93
C ARG A 299 0.32 -26.48 5.87
N PRO A 300 1.46 -25.88 5.46
CA PRO A 300 1.43 -24.93 4.38
C PRO A 300 1.15 -25.64 3.05
N VAL A 301 0.26 -25.07 2.24
CA VAL A 301 0.12 -25.40 0.83
C VAL A 301 1.16 -24.67 0.00
N LEU A 302 1.39 -25.17 -1.22
CA LEU A 302 2.23 -24.47 -2.18
C LEU A 302 1.66 -23.07 -2.48
N PRO A 303 2.50 -22.02 -2.51
CA PRO A 303 2.08 -20.71 -2.98
C PRO A 303 1.40 -20.77 -4.36
N GLY A 304 0.34 -19.97 -4.52
CA GLY A 304 -0.55 -19.99 -5.67
C GLY A 304 -1.62 -21.09 -5.63
N THR A 305 -1.75 -21.86 -4.55
CA THR A 305 -2.88 -22.80 -4.37
C THR A 305 -4.17 -22.02 -4.12
N VAL A 306 -5.29 -22.49 -4.69
CA VAL A 306 -6.59 -21.84 -4.56
C VAL A 306 -7.58 -22.84 -3.98
N ALA A 307 -8.18 -22.48 -2.84
CA ALA A 307 -9.23 -23.26 -2.19
C ALA A 307 -10.59 -22.61 -2.44
N SER A 308 -11.62 -23.40 -2.70
CA SER A 308 -12.96 -22.89 -3.02
C SER A 308 -13.94 -23.14 -1.88
N THR A 309 -14.71 -22.10 -1.53
CA THR A 309 -15.80 -22.16 -0.54
C THR A 309 -17.04 -21.46 -1.11
N GLY A 310 -18.19 -21.71 -0.49
CA GLY A 310 -19.36 -20.86 -0.62
C GLY A 310 -19.07 -19.42 -0.15
N SER A 311 -20.05 -18.56 -0.32
CA SER A 311 -19.94 -17.13 -0.03
C SER A 311 -20.62 -16.71 1.28
N GLY A 312 -21.32 -17.62 1.95
CA GLY A 312 -22.07 -17.33 3.16
C GLY A 312 -23.10 -16.22 2.94
N ALA A 313 -23.14 -15.24 3.84
CA ALA A 313 -24.07 -14.11 3.74
C ALA A 313 -23.84 -13.22 2.50
N LEU A 314 -22.67 -13.29 1.85
CA LEU A 314 -22.40 -12.55 0.61
C LEU A 314 -23.22 -13.08 -0.59
N ALA A 315 -23.87 -14.24 -0.47
CA ALA A 315 -24.85 -14.71 -1.45
C ALA A 315 -25.98 -13.69 -1.71
N ALA A 316 -26.39 -12.94 -0.67
CA ALA A 316 -27.39 -11.88 -0.81
C ALA A 316 -26.90 -10.66 -1.61
N GLN A 317 -25.60 -10.59 -1.91
CA GLN A 317 -24.97 -9.56 -2.74
C GLN A 317 -24.70 -10.06 -4.17
N GLY A 318 -25.18 -11.25 -4.54
CA GLY A 318 -24.89 -11.87 -5.83
C GLY A 318 -23.53 -12.59 -5.89
N ILE A 319 -22.78 -12.64 -4.79
CA ILE A 319 -21.51 -13.38 -4.72
C ILE A 319 -21.79 -14.84 -4.41
N ARG A 320 -21.37 -15.74 -5.29
CA ARG A 320 -21.72 -17.16 -5.23
C ARG A 320 -20.58 -18.01 -4.71
N ARG A 321 -19.32 -17.59 -4.92
CA ARG A 321 -18.12 -18.30 -4.48
C ARG A 321 -17.05 -17.37 -3.95
N ILE A 322 -16.26 -17.89 -3.01
CA ILE A 322 -15.01 -17.27 -2.57
C ILE A 322 -13.87 -18.22 -2.90
N TYR A 323 -12.90 -17.72 -3.68
CA TYR A 323 -11.69 -18.45 -4.03
C TYR A 323 -10.52 -17.92 -3.19
N HIS A 324 -10.08 -18.71 -2.22
CA HIS A 324 -9.01 -18.36 -1.29
C HIS A 324 -7.65 -18.66 -1.92
N ALA A 325 -6.98 -17.61 -2.38
CA ALA A 325 -5.66 -17.69 -3.01
C ALA A 325 -4.56 -17.65 -1.93
N ALA A 326 -3.87 -18.78 -1.74
CA ALA A 326 -2.73 -18.95 -0.85
C ALA A 326 -1.47 -18.36 -1.47
N ILE A 327 -1.27 -17.05 -1.31
CA ILE A 327 -0.15 -16.31 -1.92
C ILE A 327 0.81 -15.71 -0.89
N ALA A 328 0.41 -15.65 0.37
CA ALA A 328 1.16 -14.98 1.42
C ALA A 328 1.91 -16.00 2.30
N VAL A 329 3.22 -16.09 2.14
CA VAL A 329 4.07 -16.95 2.97
C VAL A 329 4.37 -16.22 4.28
N PRO A 330 3.94 -16.73 5.46
CA PRO A 330 4.21 -16.06 6.73
C PRO A 330 5.72 -16.01 7.01
N ARG A 331 6.21 -14.84 7.46
CA ARG A 331 7.58 -14.71 7.93
C ARG A 331 7.66 -15.08 9.41
N ALA A 332 8.46 -16.09 9.73
CA ALA A 332 8.61 -16.58 11.10
C ALA A 332 9.03 -15.45 12.06
N GLY A 333 8.36 -15.38 13.22
CA GLY A 333 8.63 -14.36 14.25
C GLY A 333 8.08 -12.96 13.94
N THR A 334 7.36 -12.75 12.84
CA THR A 334 6.75 -11.46 12.51
C THR A 334 5.27 -11.58 12.13
N ASN A 335 4.61 -10.44 11.92
CA ASN A 335 3.25 -10.35 11.37
C ASN A 335 3.25 -10.07 9.85
N ASP A 336 4.42 -10.16 9.22
CA ASP A 336 4.65 -9.84 7.81
C ASP A 336 4.60 -11.11 6.96
N TYR A 337 4.44 -10.92 5.65
CA TYR A 337 4.38 -12.00 4.68
C TYR A 337 5.33 -11.73 3.53
N ASP A 338 5.85 -12.81 2.96
CA ASP A 338 6.51 -12.79 1.67
C ASP A 338 5.49 -13.16 0.60
N VAL A 339 5.45 -12.37 -0.47
CA VAL A 339 4.61 -12.61 -1.64
C VAL A 339 5.47 -12.42 -2.87
N LEU A 340 5.55 -13.45 -3.70
CA LEU A 340 6.27 -13.39 -4.98
C LEU A 340 5.27 -13.05 -6.11
N PRO A 341 5.66 -12.21 -7.08
CA PRO A 341 4.83 -11.93 -8.26
C PRO A 341 4.37 -13.22 -8.97
N ASP A 342 5.26 -14.19 -9.11
CA ASP A 342 4.96 -15.47 -9.78
C ASP A 342 3.82 -16.25 -9.08
N ASP A 343 3.69 -16.11 -7.75
CA ASP A 343 2.62 -16.76 -6.99
C ASP A 343 1.26 -16.09 -7.23
N ILE A 344 1.26 -14.79 -7.51
CA ILE A 344 0.06 -14.05 -7.93
C ILE A 344 -0.39 -14.53 -9.31
N THR A 345 0.52 -14.61 -10.27
CA THR A 345 0.24 -15.10 -11.62
C THR A 345 -0.29 -16.53 -11.58
N ARG A 346 0.37 -17.41 -10.81
CA ARG A 346 -0.05 -18.81 -10.63
C ARG A 346 -1.42 -18.92 -9.96
N ALA A 347 -1.70 -18.11 -8.93
CA ALA A 347 -3.00 -18.10 -8.28
C ALA A 347 -4.11 -17.67 -9.25
N ALA A 348 -3.87 -16.62 -10.03
CA ALA A 348 -4.84 -16.11 -10.99
C ALA A 348 -5.15 -17.13 -12.11
N ASP A 349 -4.12 -17.79 -12.66
CA ASP A 349 -4.29 -18.90 -13.61
C ASP A 349 -5.15 -20.04 -13.01
N ARG A 350 -4.86 -20.44 -11.77
CA ARG A 350 -5.68 -21.46 -11.07
C ARG A 350 -7.09 -20.99 -10.76
N VAL A 351 -7.31 -19.71 -10.49
CA VAL A 351 -8.65 -19.14 -10.31
C VAL A 351 -9.46 -19.31 -11.59
N PHE A 352 -8.89 -19.01 -12.76
CA PHE A 352 -9.59 -19.20 -14.03
C PHE A 352 -9.86 -20.68 -14.34
N GLY A 353 -8.89 -21.56 -14.09
CA GLY A 353 -9.11 -23.01 -14.23
C GLY A 353 -10.26 -23.51 -13.34
N LEU A 354 -10.29 -23.08 -12.09
CA LEU A 354 -11.37 -23.42 -11.15
C LEU A 354 -12.71 -22.80 -11.53
N LEU A 355 -12.71 -21.56 -12.04
CA LEU A 355 -13.91 -20.90 -12.56
C LEU A 355 -14.49 -21.67 -13.75
N ALA A 356 -13.65 -22.10 -14.69
CA ALA A 356 -14.06 -22.94 -15.81
C ALA A 356 -14.62 -24.30 -15.34
N ASP A 357 -13.95 -24.95 -14.38
CA ASP A 357 -14.38 -26.24 -13.82
C ASP A 357 -15.73 -26.15 -13.08
N GLU A 358 -16.02 -25.02 -12.43
CA GLU A 358 -17.25 -24.77 -11.69
C GLU A 358 -18.35 -24.10 -12.53
N HIS A 359 -18.04 -23.54 -13.71
CA HIS A 359 -18.92 -22.72 -14.56
C HIS A 359 -20.34 -23.29 -14.69
N ASP A 360 -20.46 -24.49 -15.26
CA ASP A 360 -21.73 -25.15 -15.58
C ASP A 360 -22.38 -25.84 -14.36
N ARG A 361 -21.74 -25.80 -13.19
CA ARG A 361 -22.31 -26.38 -11.96
C ARG A 361 -23.31 -25.45 -11.27
N PHE A 362 -23.40 -24.21 -11.73
CA PHE A 362 -24.31 -23.19 -11.21
C PHE A 362 -25.36 -22.84 -12.26
N ASP A 363 -26.55 -22.48 -11.79
CA ASP A 363 -27.62 -21.91 -12.62
C ASP A 363 -28.00 -20.53 -12.07
N PRO A 364 -27.75 -19.43 -12.81
CA PRO A 364 -27.06 -19.38 -14.12
C PRO A 364 -25.58 -19.80 -14.01
N PRO A 365 -24.85 -20.07 -15.09
CA PRO A 365 -23.41 -20.37 -15.01
C PRO A 365 -22.58 -19.24 -14.39
N LEU A 366 -21.44 -19.55 -13.76
CA LEU A 366 -20.52 -18.53 -13.21
C LEU A 366 -19.78 -17.80 -14.34
N ARG A 367 -19.94 -16.49 -14.51
CA ARG A 367 -19.30 -15.72 -15.60
C ARG A 367 -18.33 -14.64 -15.12
N SER A 368 -18.45 -14.18 -13.86
CA SER A 368 -17.67 -13.05 -13.37
C SER A 368 -16.74 -13.39 -12.21
N VAL A 369 -15.56 -12.76 -12.20
CA VAL A 369 -14.57 -12.93 -11.13
C VAL A 369 -13.92 -11.60 -10.75
N CYS A 370 -13.83 -11.33 -9.45
CA CYS A 370 -13.20 -10.15 -8.88
C CYS A 370 -11.88 -10.47 -8.19
N PHE A 371 -10.81 -9.82 -8.66
CA PHE A 371 -9.48 -9.88 -8.07
C PHE A 371 -9.17 -8.59 -7.30
N PRO A 372 -8.91 -8.64 -6.00
CA PRO A 372 -8.23 -7.55 -5.32
C PRO A 372 -6.76 -7.48 -5.75
N LEU A 373 -6.08 -6.34 -5.56
CA LEU A 373 -4.63 -6.28 -5.74
C LEU A 373 -3.90 -7.17 -4.73
N LEU A 374 -3.54 -8.35 -5.19
CA LEU A 374 -2.95 -9.44 -4.42
C LEU A 374 -1.56 -9.07 -3.88
N GLY A 375 -1.30 -9.37 -2.59
CA GLY A 375 0.03 -9.17 -1.97
C GLY A 375 0.42 -7.73 -1.63
N SER A 376 -0.29 -6.72 -2.13
CA SER A 376 0.04 -5.30 -1.95
C SER A 376 -0.23 -4.71 -0.56
N GLY A 377 -0.92 -5.46 0.30
CA GLY A 377 -1.14 -5.09 1.70
C GLY A 377 0.03 -5.45 2.60
N ARG A 378 -0.16 -6.41 3.52
CA ARG A 378 0.89 -6.86 4.45
C ARG A 378 2.02 -7.64 3.78
N GLY A 379 1.86 -8.06 2.53
CA GLY A 379 2.94 -8.65 1.74
C GLY A 379 3.95 -7.61 1.22
N GLY A 380 3.61 -6.31 1.30
CA GLY A 380 4.53 -5.22 0.97
C GLY A 380 4.89 -5.08 -0.51
N LEU A 381 4.22 -5.84 -1.39
CA LEU A 381 4.45 -5.77 -2.83
C LEU A 381 3.95 -4.41 -3.38
N PRO A 382 4.73 -3.69 -4.22
CA PRO A 382 4.23 -2.49 -4.87
C PRO A 382 2.94 -2.78 -5.67
N TYR A 383 1.99 -1.84 -5.68
CA TYR A 383 0.73 -2.00 -6.43
C TYR A 383 0.98 -2.30 -7.91
N ALA A 384 1.93 -1.60 -8.54
CA ALA A 384 2.30 -1.83 -9.94
C ALA A 384 2.77 -3.26 -10.18
N THR A 385 3.63 -3.80 -9.30
CA THR A 385 4.14 -5.17 -9.42
C THR A 385 3.02 -6.21 -9.24
N SER A 386 2.13 -5.99 -8.27
CA SER A 386 0.94 -6.83 -8.06
C SER A 386 0.02 -6.81 -9.29
N ALA A 387 -0.27 -5.62 -9.82
CA ALA A 387 -1.12 -5.43 -10.98
C ALA A 387 -0.52 -6.08 -12.23
N SER A 388 0.77 -5.89 -12.52
CA SER A 388 1.44 -6.52 -13.66
C SER A 388 1.46 -8.05 -13.56
N ALA A 389 1.69 -8.61 -12.36
CA ALA A 389 1.70 -10.06 -12.15
C ALA A 389 0.31 -10.68 -12.34
N LEU A 390 -0.73 -10.02 -11.81
CA LEU A 390 -2.12 -10.42 -12.02
C LEU A 390 -2.52 -10.28 -13.50
N TRP A 391 -2.17 -9.15 -14.12
CA TRP A 391 -2.49 -8.86 -15.51
C TRP A 391 -1.89 -9.89 -16.47
N ALA A 392 -0.68 -10.39 -16.22
CA ALA A 392 -0.08 -11.42 -17.05
C ALA A 392 -0.95 -12.69 -17.19
N ALA A 393 -1.62 -13.11 -16.11
CA ALA A 393 -2.53 -14.26 -16.15
C ALA A 393 -3.89 -13.90 -16.79
N VAL A 394 -4.45 -12.74 -16.43
CA VAL A 394 -5.72 -12.24 -16.98
C VAL A 394 -5.62 -12.05 -18.49
N GLU A 395 -4.57 -11.38 -18.97
CA GLU A 395 -4.32 -11.17 -20.40
C GLU A 395 -4.18 -12.50 -21.14
N ALA A 396 -3.40 -13.44 -20.60
CA ALA A 396 -3.22 -14.75 -21.22
C ALA A 396 -4.57 -15.49 -21.35
N GLU A 397 -5.42 -15.43 -20.34
CA GLU A 397 -6.73 -16.08 -20.36
C GLU A 397 -7.70 -15.42 -21.36
N LEU A 398 -7.80 -14.09 -21.34
CA LEU A 398 -8.67 -13.35 -22.25
C LEU A 398 -8.18 -13.42 -23.72
N ALA A 399 -6.85 -13.47 -23.93
CA ALA A 399 -6.27 -13.64 -25.26
C ALA A 399 -6.58 -15.03 -25.87
N ARG A 400 -6.84 -16.06 -25.06
CA ARG A 400 -7.27 -17.39 -25.54
C ARG A 400 -8.71 -17.45 -26.03
N GLY A 401 -9.49 -16.40 -25.82
CA GLY A 401 -10.89 -16.37 -26.25
C GLY A 401 -11.90 -16.47 -25.11
N ALA A 402 -11.46 -16.55 -23.86
CA ALA A 402 -12.37 -16.58 -22.72
C ALA A 402 -13.29 -15.35 -22.71
N ASP A 403 -14.52 -15.55 -22.24
CA ASP A 403 -15.60 -14.55 -22.18
C ASP A 403 -15.97 -14.25 -20.72
N TRP A 404 -14.95 -14.24 -19.85
CA TRP A 404 -15.11 -13.94 -18.43
C TRP A 404 -15.29 -12.43 -18.21
N GLU A 405 -16.24 -12.07 -17.36
CA GLU A 405 -16.35 -10.71 -16.82
C GLU A 405 -15.32 -10.54 -15.70
N VAL A 406 -14.25 -9.78 -15.95
CA VAL A 406 -13.15 -9.62 -15.00
C VAL A 406 -13.25 -8.28 -14.27
N HIS A 407 -13.26 -8.36 -12.95
CA HIS A 407 -13.32 -7.22 -12.05
C HIS A 407 -11.99 -7.09 -11.29
N LEU A 408 -11.52 -5.85 -11.13
CA LEU A 408 -10.36 -5.53 -10.30
C LEU A 408 -10.81 -4.67 -9.11
N LEU A 409 -10.35 -4.99 -7.91
CA LEU A 409 -10.69 -4.25 -6.70
C LEU A 409 -9.45 -3.60 -6.08
N VAL A 410 -9.52 -2.29 -5.91
CA VAL A 410 -8.52 -1.47 -5.23
C VAL A 410 -9.16 -0.71 -4.09
N ARG A 411 -8.37 -0.45 -3.03
CA ARG A 411 -8.82 0.37 -1.91
C ARG A 411 -8.32 1.80 -2.07
N GLY A 412 -9.27 2.72 -2.25
CA GLY A 412 -9.00 4.15 -2.36
C GLY A 412 -8.82 4.62 -3.79
N THR A 413 -9.04 5.91 -4.00
CA THR A 413 -9.05 6.57 -5.30
C THR A 413 -7.65 6.81 -5.87
N GLU A 414 -6.63 6.97 -5.03
CA GLU A 414 -5.22 7.11 -5.45
C GLU A 414 -4.72 5.82 -6.11
N ALA A 415 -4.86 4.68 -5.41
CA ALA A 415 -4.51 3.37 -5.95
C ALA A 415 -5.31 2.99 -7.21
N PHE A 416 -6.51 3.56 -7.35
CA PHE A 416 -7.33 3.44 -8.55
C PHE A 416 -6.74 4.20 -9.73
N GLY A 417 -6.36 5.47 -9.54
CA GLY A 417 -5.64 6.24 -10.57
C GLY A 417 -4.36 5.53 -11.00
N ASP A 418 -3.53 5.12 -10.04
CA ASP A 418 -2.28 4.39 -10.31
C ASP A 418 -2.52 3.08 -11.07
N LEU A 419 -3.58 2.33 -10.75
CA LEU A 419 -3.90 1.10 -11.47
C LEU A 419 -4.30 1.41 -12.92
N LEU A 420 -5.12 2.44 -13.12
CA LEU A 420 -5.54 2.87 -14.45
C LEU A 420 -4.38 3.43 -15.28
N ASP A 421 -3.38 4.07 -14.70
CA ASP A 421 -2.23 4.52 -15.50
C ASP A 421 -1.31 3.36 -15.95
N ARG A 422 -1.55 2.15 -15.41
CA ARG A 422 -0.63 1.01 -15.56
C ARG A 422 -1.20 -0.15 -16.38
N LEU A 423 -2.51 -0.26 -16.58
CA LEU A 423 -3.02 -1.31 -17.46
C LEU A 423 -2.67 -0.94 -18.92
N PRO A 424 -2.05 -1.86 -19.67
CA PRO A 424 -1.58 -1.58 -21.01
C PRO A 424 -2.76 -1.33 -21.97
N GLY A 425 -2.63 -0.28 -22.79
CA GLY A 425 -3.59 0.01 -23.85
C GLY A 425 -4.97 0.47 -23.37
N ILE A 426 -5.05 1.09 -22.18
CA ILE A 426 -6.30 1.68 -21.70
C ILE A 426 -6.81 2.72 -22.69
N ARG A 427 -8.07 2.53 -23.11
CA ARG A 427 -8.92 3.59 -23.64
C ARG A 427 -10.02 3.88 -22.62
N PRO A 428 -10.11 5.11 -22.10
CA PRO A 428 -11.21 5.49 -21.22
C PRO A 428 -12.54 5.47 -22.00
N ASP A 429 -13.61 5.02 -21.35
CA ASP A 429 -14.97 5.18 -21.88
C ASP A 429 -15.23 6.65 -22.22
N GLY A 430 -15.56 6.92 -23.48
CA GLY A 430 -15.87 8.25 -24.00
C GLY A 430 -14.79 8.92 -24.85
N ASP A 431 -13.65 8.27 -25.12
CA ASP A 431 -12.69 8.81 -26.09
C ASP A 431 -13.22 8.57 -27.52
N PRO A 432 -13.50 9.63 -28.32
CA PRO A 432 -13.98 9.44 -29.67
C PRO A 432 -12.95 8.65 -30.48
N SER A 433 -13.40 7.61 -31.18
CA SER A 433 -12.57 6.91 -32.17
C SER A 433 -11.87 7.94 -33.06
N PRO A 434 -10.56 7.78 -33.32
CA PRO A 434 -9.87 8.66 -34.26
C PRO A 434 -10.64 8.64 -35.59
N PRO A 435 -10.98 9.80 -36.16
CA PRO A 435 -11.76 9.85 -37.39
C PRO A 435 -10.96 9.17 -38.51
N GLY A 436 -11.45 8.01 -38.94
CA GLY A 436 -11.27 7.42 -40.26
C GLY A 436 -9.83 7.21 -40.77
N ALA A 437 -9.40 5.95 -40.81
CA ALA A 437 -8.66 5.45 -41.96
C ALA A 437 -9.58 4.50 -42.73
N SER A 438 -10.45 5.09 -43.55
CA SER A 438 -11.03 4.40 -44.71
C SER A 438 -10.11 4.72 -45.89
N GLY A 439 -9.42 3.70 -46.39
CA GLY A 439 -8.50 3.76 -47.52
C GLY A 439 -7.78 2.45 -47.69
#